data_AF-G1V0T7-F1
#
_entry.id   AF-G1V0T7-F1
#
_cell.length_a   1.000
_cell.length_b   1.000
_cell.length_c   1.000
_cell.angle_alpha   90.00
_cell.angle_beta   90.00
_cell.angle_gamma   90.00
#
_symmetry.space_group_name_H-M   'P 1'
#
loop_
_entity.id
_entity.type
_entity.pdbx_description
1 polymer ?
#
loop_
_entity_poly.entity_id
_entity_poly.type
_entity_poly.pdbx_seq_one_letter_code
_entity_poly.pdbx_strand_id
1 'polypeptide(L)' 'MVEQDELLEMLPCSHCKNEKPHLVSCRPEGRTADLWRVECPCEKAPTQWSVSKTAAVRLWNRYMTNMKE' A
#
# COMPACT_ATOMS: atom_id res chain seq x y z
N MET A 1 -0.77 14.69 19.40
CA MET A 1 -0.70 14.66 17.92
C MET A 1 -1.34 13.35 17.53
N VAL A 2 -2.60 13.40 17.06
CA VAL A 2 -3.33 12.20 16.65
C VAL A 2 -2.63 11.71 15.39
N GLU A 3 -1.89 10.60 15.50
CA GLU A 3 -1.55 9.83 14.32
C GLU A 3 -2.88 9.52 13.65
N GLN A 4 -3.17 10.21 12.55
CA GLN A 4 -4.24 9.85 11.63
C GLN A 4 -3.83 8.55 10.93
N ASP A 5 -3.61 7.52 11.73
CA ASP A 5 -3.89 6.13 11.42
C ASP A 5 -5.41 6.01 11.40
N GLU A 6 -6.07 6.82 10.55
CA GLU A 6 -7.38 6.45 10.05
C GLU A 6 -7.18 5.06 9.50
N LEU A 7 -7.79 4.10 10.17
CA LEU A 7 -7.78 2.67 9.94
C LEU A 7 -8.00 2.39 8.45
N LEU A 8 -6.94 2.50 7.66
CA LEU A 8 -7.04 2.42 6.22
C LEU A 8 -7.10 0.94 5.92
N GLU A 9 -8.33 0.43 5.84
CA GLU A 9 -8.59 -0.99 5.63
C GLU A 9 -7.98 -1.42 4.30
N MET A 10 -6.88 -2.17 4.40
CA MET A 10 -6.21 -2.77 3.26
C MET A 10 -6.88 -4.09 2.95
N LEU A 11 -7.26 -4.29 1.69
CA LEU A 11 -7.83 -5.56 1.28
C LEU A 11 -6.79 -6.69 1.43
N PRO A 12 -7.22 -7.91 1.79
CA PRO A 12 -6.34 -9.06 1.76
C PRO A 12 -5.87 -9.33 0.34
N CYS A 13 -4.67 -9.91 0.19
CA CYS A 13 -4.17 -10.27 -1.12
C CYS A 13 -4.99 -11.43 -1.71
N SER A 14 -5.58 -11.23 -2.89
CA SER A 14 -6.35 -12.30 -3.55
C SER A 14 -5.51 -13.53 -3.92
N HIS A 15 -4.20 -13.35 -4.15
CA HIS A 15 -3.28 -14.43 -4.58
C HIS A 15 -2.81 -15.33 -3.44
N CYS A 16 -2.16 -14.78 -2.42
CA CYS A 16 -1.63 -15.57 -1.29
C CYS A 16 -2.56 -15.61 -0.08
N LYS A 17 -3.73 -14.98 -0.17
CA LYS A 17 -4.69 -14.82 0.93
C LYS A 17 -4.09 -14.14 2.18
N ASN A 18 -2.98 -13.43 2.03
CA ASN A 18 -2.41 -12.68 3.13
C ASN A 18 -3.39 -11.58 3.55
N GLU A 19 -3.83 -11.67 4.80
CA GLU A 19 -4.79 -10.77 5.42
C GLU A 19 -4.20 -9.40 5.71
N LYS A 20 -2.87 -9.30 5.82
CA LYS A 20 -2.16 -8.06 6.16
C LYS A 20 -0.98 -7.84 5.22
N PRO A 21 -1.22 -7.26 4.02
CA PRO A 21 -0.13 -6.71 3.20
C PRO A 21 0.62 -5.60 3.96
N HIS A 22 1.90 -5.42 3.65
CA HIS A 22 2.77 -4.47 4.36
C HIS A 22 2.80 -3.14 3.64
N LEU A 23 2.64 -2.04 4.37
CA LEU A 23 2.90 -0.70 3.86
C LEU A 23 4.37 -0.35 4.14
N VAL A 24 5.11 0.00 3.09
CA VAL A 24 6.50 0.41 3.20
C VAL A 24 6.66 1.87 2.79
N SER A 25 7.64 2.54 3.38
CA SER A 25 8.04 3.88 2.99
C SER A 25 9.50 3.96 2.56
N CYS A 26 9.78 4.95 1.71
CA CYS A 26 11.14 5.31 1.35
C CYS A 26 11.23 6.83 1.19
N ARG A 27 12.30 7.43 1.70
CA ARG A 27 12.62 8.84 1.50
C ARG A 27 13.91 8.96 0.67
N PRO A 28 13.80 9.11 -0.66
CA PRO A 28 14.99 9.32 -1.48
C PRO A 28 15.66 10.65 -1.12
N GLU A 29 16.97 10.71 -1.30
CA GLU A 29 17.76 11.92 -1.07
C GLU A 29 17.22 13.09 -1.91
N GLY A 30 17.07 14.26 -1.27
CA GLY A 30 16.51 15.45 -1.92
C GLY A 30 14.99 15.58 -1.86
N ARG A 31 14.25 14.63 -1.26
CA ARG A 31 12.81 14.80 -0.96
C ARG A 31 12.54 15.19 0.47
N THR A 32 11.57 16.09 0.63
CA THR A 32 11.03 16.49 1.94
C THR A 32 9.97 15.52 2.47
N ALA A 33 9.32 14.75 1.60
CA ALA A 33 8.21 13.85 1.96
C ALA A 33 8.50 12.39 1.60
N ASP A 34 8.04 11.48 2.47
CA ASP A 34 8.14 10.03 2.27
C ASP A 34 7.26 9.56 1.11
N LEU A 35 7.79 8.63 0.33
CA LEU A 35 7.04 7.82 -0.60
C LEU A 35 6.53 6.56 0.09
N TRP A 36 5.37 6.09 -0.33
CA TRP A 36 4.67 4.95 0.25
C TRP A 36 4.28 3.96 -0.84
N ARG A 37 4.44 2.67 -0.60
CA ARG A 37 3.89 1.61 -1.46
C ARG A 37 3.44 0.44 -0.60
N VAL A 38 2.66 -0.46 -1.20
CA VAL A 38 2.24 -1.70 -0.55
C VAL A 38 3.07 -2.85 -1.10
N GLU A 39 3.59 -3.69 -0.21
CA GLU A 39 4.31 -4.91 -0.54
C GLU A 39 3.55 -6.12 0.00
N CYS A 40 3.60 -7.21 -0.77
CA CYS A 40 2.98 -8.47 -0.41
C CYS A 40 4.05 -9.57 -0.48
N PRO A 41 4.09 -10.54 0.45
CA PRO A 41 5.09 -11.62 0.43
C PRO A 41 5.04 -12.51 -0.81
N CYS A 42 3.94 -12.47 -1.57
CA CYS A 42 3.83 -13.21 -2.83
C CYS A 42 4.30 -12.41 -4.06
N GLU A 43 4.89 -11.23 -3.85
CA GLU A 43 5.39 -10.33 -4.90
C GLU A 43 4.31 -9.85 -5.89
N LYS A 44 3.03 -10.16 -5.65
CA LYS A 44 1.87 -9.66 -6.41
C LYS A 44 1.34 -8.38 -5.78
N ALA A 45 2.09 -7.31 -5.94
CA ALA A 45 1.75 -5.97 -5.49
C ALA A 45 2.11 -4.92 -6.56
N PRO A 46 1.42 -3.77 -6.60
CA PRO A 46 1.77 -2.69 -7.50
C PRO A 46 3.16 -2.14 -7.15
N THR A 47 4.02 -2.02 -8.15
CA THR A 47 5.39 -1.47 -7.99
C THR A 47 5.42 0.05 -7.88
N GLN A 48 4.27 0.71 -8.05
CA GLN A 48 4.14 2.16 -8.06
C GLN A 48 4.18 2.74 -6.65
N TRP A 49 5.01 3.79 -6.49
CA TRP A 49 5.10 4.59 -5.27
C TRP A 49 4.06 5.71 -5.25
N SER A 50 3.56 6.01 -4.06
CA SER A 50 2.58 7.06 -3.78
C SER A 50 3.16 8.12 -2.86
N VAL A 51 2.69 9.35 -2.99
CA VAL A 51 3.15 10.47 -2.15
C VAL A 51 2.51 10.51 -0.76
N SER A 52 1.63 9.56 -0.43
CA SER A 52 0.94 9.47 0.86
C SER A 52 0.52 8.04 1.16
N LYS A 53 0.45 7.67 2.45
CA LYS A 53 -0.05 6.35 2.93
C LYS A 53 -1.41 6.00 2.32
N THR A 54 -2.36 6.93 2.39
CA THR A 54 -3.74 6.78 1.87
C THR A 54 -3.76 6.45 0.38
N ALA A 55 -2.92 7.11 -0.41
CA ALA A 55 -2.85 6.88 -1.85
C ALA A 55 -2.30 5.48 -2.17
N ALA A 56 -1.29 5.02 -1.42
CA ALA A 56 -0.74 3.66 -1.58
C ALA A 56 -1.78 2.58 -1.27
N VAL A 57 -2.54 2.74 -0.18
CA VAL A 57 -3.61 1.79 0.18
C VAL A 57 -4.75 1.82 -0.83
N ARG A 58 -5.20 3.00 -1.28
CA ARG A 58 -6.24 3.10 -2.32
C ARG A 58 -5.79 2.42 -3.62
N LEU A 59 -4.53 2.59 -4.00
CA LEU A 59 -3.96 1.92 -5.17
C LEU A 59 -3.97 0.39 -5.00
N TRP A 60 -3.54 -0.11 -3.84
CA TRP A 60 -3.59 -1.53 -3.51
C TRP A 60 -5.02 -2.08 -3.55
N ASN A 61 -5.96 -1.42 -2.88
CA ASN A 61 -7.36 -1.86 -2.84
C ASN A 61 -7.95 -1.90 -4.25
N ARG A 62 -7.68 -0.88 -5.07
CA ARG A 62 -8.09 -0.88 -6.49
C ARG A 62 -7.48 -2.05 -7.24
N TYR A 63 -6.18 -2.29 -7.08
CA TYR A 63 -5.48 -3.40 -7.75
C TYR A 63 -6.08 -4.77 -7.35
N MET A 64 -6.35 -4.99 -6.05
CA MET A 64 -6.99 -6.21 -5.57
C MET A 64 -8.42 -6.39 -6.10
N THR A 65 -9.20 -5.31 -6.21
CA THR A 65 -10.56 -5.38 -6.78
C THR A 65 -10.53 -5.76 -8.25
N ASN A 66 -9.65 -5.17 -9.06
CA ASN A 66 -9.53 -5.49 -10.50
C ASN A 66 -9.04 -6.92 -10.76
N MET A 67 -8.41 -7.59 -9.77
CA MET A 67 -7.99 -8.98 -9.90
C MET A 67 -9.05 -10.01 -9.46
N LYS A 68 -10.19 -9.55 -8.93
CA LYS A 68 -11.33 -10.42 -8.61
C LYS A 68 -12.32 -10.57 -9.78
N GLU A 69 -12.20 -9.73 -10.80
CA GLU A 69 -12.94 -9.80 -12.07
C GLU A 69 -12.24 -10.75 -13.06
#